data_AF-A0A923YRT1-F1
#
_entry.id   AF-A0A923YRT1-F1
#
_cell.length_a   1.000
_cell.length_b   1.000
_cell.length_c   1.000
_cell.angle_alpha   90.00
_cell.angle_beta   90.00
_cell.angle_gamma   90.00
#
_symmetry.space_group_name_H-M   'P 1'
#
loop_
_entity.id
_entity.type
_entity.pdbx_description
1 polymer ?
#
loop_
_entity_poly.entity_id
_entity_poly.type
_entity_poly.pdbx_seq_one_letter_code
_entity_poly.pdbx_strand_id
1 'polypeptide(L)'
;VGPAEKLVAKYYPGVPLVPAMSTGATDGIFLEAIGIPSYGPPGGYGDPDGNGTHGLNERAIVKGVYTGRDFLTELVKAYAQGAP
;
A
#
# COMPACT_ATOMS: atom_id res chain seq x y z
N VAL A 1 1.91 9.15 -8.88
CA VAL A 1 3.06 8.47 -8.22
C VAL A 1 3.77 9.37 -7.20
N GLY A 2 4.06 10.65 -7.51
CA GLY A 2 4.80 11.56 -6.61
C GLY A 2 4.37 11.60 -5.13
N PRO A 3 3.07 11.71 -4.77
CA PRO A 3 2.66 11.63 -3.36
C PRO A 3 3.06 10.32 -2.67
N ALA A 4 2.94 9.18 -3.36
CA ALA A 4 3.34 7.88 -2.81
C ALA A 4 4.85 7.80 -2.58
N GLU A 5 5.69 8.26 -3.53
CA GLU A 5 7.16 8.29 -3.38
C GLU A 5 7.59 9.12 -2.16
N LYS A 6 7.02 10.32 -2.00
CA LYS A 6 7.31 11.20 -0.87
C LYS A 6 6.95 10.54 0.47
N LEU A 7 5.78 9.92 0.54
CA LEU A 7 5.32 9.28 1.77
C LEU A 7 6.10 7.99 2.07
N VAL A 8 6.52 7.23 1.06
CA VAL A 8 7.39 6.06 1.27
C VAL A 8 8.72 6.50 1.88
N ALA A 9 9.34 7.57 1.36
CA ALA A 9 10.58 8.11 1.94
C ALA A 9 10.41 8.61 3.39
N LYS A 10 9.23 9.13 3.74
CA LYS A 10 8.90 9.58 5.11
C LYS A 10 8.74 8.40 6.08
N TYR A 11 7.93 7.41 5.71
CA TYR A 11 7.54 6.32 6.61
C TYR A 11 8.52 5.14 6.59
N TYR A 12 9.28 4.99 5.49
CA TYR A 12 10.23 3.90 5.26
C TYR A 12 11.56 4.43 4.67
N PRO A 13 12.38 5.16 5.47
CA PRO A 13 13.61 5.77 4.97
C PRO A 13 14.57 4.76 4.35
N GLY A 14 15.07 5.06 3.15
CA GLY A 14 16.00 4.20 2.41
C GLY A 14 15.35 3.05 1.65
N VAL A 15 14.02 2.87 1.73
CA VAL A 15 13.30 1.85 0.97
C VAL A 15 12.78 2.43 -0.35
N PRO A 16 13.11 1.85 -1.52
CA PRO A 16 12.60 2.34 -2.79
C PRO A 16 11.14 1.95 -3.01
N LEU A 17 10.37 2.82 -3.69
CA LEU A 17 9.08 2.45 -4.25
C LEU A 17 9.31 1.72 -5.59
N VAL A 18 8.88 0.47 -5.68
CA VAL A 18 9.07 -0.37 -6.87
C VAL A 18 7.70 -0.80 -7.42
N PRO A 19 7.39 -0.52 -8.69
CA PRO A 19 6.23 -1.10 -9.35
C PRO A 19 6.35 -2.62 -9.42
N ALA A 20 5.32 -3.33 -8.99
CA ALA A 20 5.27 -4.78 -9.02
C ALA A 20 3.89 -5.28 -9.44
N MET A 21 3.84 -6.37 -10.20
CA MET A 21 2.62 -7.08 -10.53
C MET A 21 2.44 -8.24 -9.56
N SER A 22 1.34 -8.26 -8.81
CA SER A 22 0.98 -9.41 -7.99
C SER A 22 0.59 -10.60 -8.86
N THR A 23 0.94 -11.82 -8.45
CA THR A 23 0.47 -13.06 -9.10
C THR A 23 -0.94 -13.47 -8.66
N GLY A 24 -1.53 -12.74 -7.71
CA GLY A 24 -2.90 -12.95 -7.23
C GLY A 24 -3.93 -12.13 -8.00
N ALA A 25 -5.16 -12.09 -7.46
CA ALA A 25 -6.24 -11.25 -7.96
C ALA A 25 -6.54 -10.10 -6.99
N THR A 26 -7.00 -8.98 -7.55
CA THR A 26 -7.59 -7.86 -6.80
C THR A 26 -8.83 -7.37 -7.54
N ASP A 27 -9.66 -6.57 -6.88
CA ASP A 27 -10.83 -5.95 -7.53
C ASP A 27 -10.43 -4.91 -8.60
N GLY A 28 -9.13 -4.59 -8.72
CA GLY A 28 -8.59 -3.65 -9.70
C GLY A 28 -9.00 -3.98 -11.14
N ILE A 29 -9.07 -5.27 -11.50
CA ILE A 29 -9.46 -5.70 -12.86
C ILE A 29 -10.85 -5.19 -13.27
N PHE A 30 -11.79 -5.10 -12.32
CA PHE A 30 -13.15 -4.64 -12.62
C PHE A 30 -13.20 -3.12 -12.81
N LEU A 31 -12.37 -2.37 -12.08
CA LEU A 31 -12.27 -0.92 -12.19
C LEU A 31 -11.53 -0.51 -13.46
N GLU A 32 -10.43 -1.19 -13.77
CA GLU A 32 -9.63 -0.95 -14.97
C GLU A 32 -10.43 -1.24 -16.24
N ALA A 33 -11.29 -2.26 -16.23
CA ALA A 33 -12.16 -2.60 -17.35
C ALA A 33 -13.12 -1.48 -17.76
N ILE A 34 -13.46 -0.56 -16.84
CA ILE A 34 -14.30 0.62 -17.10
C ILE A 34 -13.49 1.92 -17.18
N GLY A 35 -12.16 1.83 -17.31
CA GLY A 35 -11.28 2.96 -17.52
C GLY A 35 -10.86 3.71 -16.25
N ILE A 36 -11.02 3.13 -15.06
CA ILE A 36 -10.53 3.70 -13.80
C ILE A 36 -9.17 3.08 -13.48
N PRO A 37 -8.06 3.82 -13.55
CA PRO A 37 -6.75 3.29 -13.16
C PRO A 37 -6.75 2.94 -11.66
N SER A 38 -6.39 1.70 -11.33
CA SER A 38 -6.38 1.20 -9.96
C SER A 38 -5.03 0.59 -9.63
N TYR A 39 -4.46 0.96 -8.49
CA TYR A 39 -3.15 0.47 -8.05
C TYR A 39 -3.19 0.17 -6.56
N GLY A 40 -2.55 -0.94 -6.16
CA GLY A 40 -2.35 -1.25 -4.75
C GLY A 40 -1.42 -0.20 -4.08
N PRO A 41 -1.83 0.44 -2.97
CA PRO A 41 -0.97 1.37 -2.28
C PRO A 41 0.14 0.64 -1.53
N PRO A 42 1.35 1.21 -1.43
CA PRO A 42 2.35 0.73 -0.48
C PRO A 42 1.83 0.92 0.97
N GLY A 43 2.32 0.15 1.94
CA GLY A 43 2.10 0.44 3.36
C GLY A 43 1.71 -0.73 4.25
N GLY A 44 1.24 -1.84 3.69
CA GLY A 44 1.02 -3.09 4.44
C GLY A 44 2.32 -3.84 4.64
N TYR A 45 3.16 -3.43 5.61
CA TYR A 45 4.35 -4.20 5.97
C TYR A 45 3.99 -5.33 6.94
N GLY A 46 4.39 -6.55 6.58
CA GLY A 46 4.29 -7.74 7.40
C GLY A 46 5.60 -8.06 8.12
N ASP A 47 5.57 -9.10 8.95
CA ASP A 47 6.79 -9.70 9.48
C ASP A 47 7.64 -10.31 8.35
N PRO A 48 8.97 -10.43 8.53
CA PRO A 48 9.86 -11.11 7.57
C PRO A 48 9.50 -12.58 7.32
N ASP A 49 8.86 -13.25 8.28
CA ASP A 49 8.38 -14.63 8.15
C ASP A 49 6.95 -14.73 7.56
N GLY A 50 6.38 -13.59 7.14
CA GLY A 50 5.02 -13.49 6.61
C GLY A 50 3.97 -13.31 7.71
N ASN A 51 2.71 -13.38 7.32
CA ASN A 51 1.58 -13.02 8.18
C ASN A 51 0.49 -14.10 8.26
N GLY A 52 0.64 -15.21 7.53
CA GLY A 52 -0.34 -16.29 7.48
C GLY A 52 -1.64 -15.93 6.76
N THR A 53 -1.66 -14.92 5.88
CA THR A 53 -2.87 -14.55 5.12
C THR A 53 -3.41 -15.78 4.37
N HIS A 54 -4.71 -16.07 4.59
CA HIS A 54 -5.42 -17.28 4.15
C HIS A 54 -5.03 -18.60 4.85
N GLY A 55 -4.38 -18.56 6.03
CA GLY A 55 -3.89 -19.75 6.72
C GLY A 55 -4.08 -19.73 8.25
N LEU A 56 -3.53 -20.76 8.91
CA LEU A 56 -3.52 -20.84 10.37
C LEU A 56 -2.63 -19.74 10.96
N ASN A 57 -3.06 -19.16 12.08
CA ASN A 57 -2.36 -18.09 12.80
C ASN A 57 -2.12 -16.84 11.95
N GLU A 58 -3.11 -16.47 11.12
CA GLU A 58 -3.13 -15.17 10.46
C GLU A 58 -3.01 -14.04 11.49
N ARG A 59 -2.09 -13.11 11.25
CA ARG A 59 -1.76 -12.02 12.17
C ARG A 59 -1.25 -10.79 11.43
N ALA A 60 -1.14 -9.67 12.13
CA ALA A 60 -0.43 -8.50 11.65
C ALA A 60 0.47 -7.95 12.75
N ILE A 61 1.64 -7.44 12.38
CA ILE A 61 2.47 -6.71 13.33
C ILE A 61 1.78 -5.43 13.76
N VAL A 62 1.71 -5.20 15.07
CA VAL A 62 1.06 -4.02 15.65
C VAL A 62 1.64 -2.72 15.06
N LYS A 63 2.97 -2.66 14.91
CA LYS A 63 3.64 -1.51 14.29
C LYS A 63 3.19 -1.29 12.84
N GLY A 64 3.05 -2.36 12.04
CA GLY A 64 2.61 -2.27 10.65
C GLY A 64 1.18 -1.78 10.52
N VAL A 65 0.29 -2.18 11.44
CA VAL A 65 -1.09 -1.68 11.50
C VAL A 65 -1.11 -0.16 11.71
N TYR A 66 -0.41 0.36 12.71
CA TYR A 66 -0.39 1.80 12.99
C TYR A 66 0.33 2.60 11.90
N THR A 67 1.48 2.12 11.41
CA THR A 67 2.24 2.79 10.33
C THR A 67 1.42 2.82 9.05
N GLY A 68 0.77 1.71 8.68
CA GLY A 68 -0.09 1.61 7.50
C GLY A 68 -1.30 2.53 7.58
N ARG A 69 -1.97 2.62 8.74
CA ARG A 69 -3.08 3.56 8.97
C ARG A 69 -2.66 5.00 8.71
N ASP A 70 -1.54 5.42 9.31
CA ASP A 70 -1.07 6.80 9.22
C ASP A 70 -0.61 7.13 7.79
N PHE A 71 0.14 6.22 7.17
CA PHE A 71 0.54 6.31 5.77
C PHE A 71 -0.67 6.44 4.82
N LEU A 72 -1.65 5.54 4.91
CA LEU A 72 -2.81 5.54 4.02
C LEU A 72 -3.66 6.80 4.21
N THR A 73 -3.80 7.27 5.46
CA THR A 73 -4.54 8.49 5.76
C THR A 73 -3.89 9.71 5.08
N GLU A 74 -2.57 9.83 5.17
CA GLU A 74 -1.85 10.92 4.49
C GLU A 74 -1.87 10.76 2.97
N LEU A 75 -1.76 9.54 2.45
CA LEU A 75 -1.78 9.26 1.01
C LEU A 75 -3.10 9.72 0.39
N VAL A 76 -4.23 9.35 1.00
CA VAL A 76 -5.56 9.75 0.54
C VAL A 76 -5.70 11.28 0.59
N LYS A 77 -5.28 11.92 1.68
CA LYS A 77 -5.31 13.39 1.79
C LYS A 77 -4.47 14.06 0.70
N ALA A 78 -3.27 13.55 0.44
CA ALA A 78 -2.36 14.12 -0.54
C ALA A 78 -2.90 14.00 -1.97
N TYR A 79 -3.56 12.89 -2.32
CA TYR A 79 -4.22 12.77 -3.63
C TYR A 79 -5.51 13.57 -3.74
N ALA A 80 -6.31 13.66 -2.66
CA ALA A 80 -7.58 14.37 -2.65
C ALA A 80 -7.44 15.89 -2.65
N GLN A 81 -6.33 16.42 -2.12
CA GLN A 81 -6.05 17.87 -2.11
C GLN A 81 -5.56 18.40 -3.47
N GLY A 82 -5.45 17.53 -4.48
CA GLY A 82 -4.81 17.83 -5.75
C GLY A 82 -3.30 17.80 -5.60
N ALA A 83 -2.61 17.11 -6.52
CA ALA A 83 -1.21 17.42 -6.73
C ALA A 83 -1.10 18.90 -7.13
N PRO A 84 -0.05 19.64 -6.70
CA PRO A 84 0.23 20.91 -7.35
C PRO A 84 0.34 20.73 -8.87
#